data_AF-A0A8J2R9X7-F1
#
_entry.id   AF-A0A8J2R9X7-F1
#
_cell.length_a   1.000
_cell.length_b   1.000
_cell.length_c   1.000
_cell.angle_alpha   90.00
_cell.angle_beta   90.00
_cell.angle_gamma   90.00
#
_symmetry.space_group_name_H-M   'P 1'
#
loop_
_entity.id
_entity.type
_entity.pdbx_description
1 polymer ?
#
loop_
_entity_poly.entity_id
_entity_poly.type
_entity_poly.pdbx_seq_one_letter_code
_entity_poly.pdbx_strand_id
1 'polypeptide(L)'
;MNGRTLEEFHLPLPDFQMISQLVVNENGDSEITMVEKRLMGETMVAQLDNTSQHGPGGSGKTFMYNTFGNVLEGQGKTVIMFASTRIAATLLLNGATYHSTFKIYPSIITDTTTSKIEEHSYIAKLIREASLIICYEATMMTRYALKALEKILRKIMKNNLPYGKKVVVLGGDFRQCLLVVKHGKRVKVVETIIKNCPFLSHFHQLKLHQNMRTVAGSQKHADWLITLGNGTLPRIPSLSPWVIEIPQEFLILDQKLESLIRYVFGDPYVVESINAIICPKNRDCLNINNLIINKVPENLKTYKRIPQHELKLKIGAIMILLKNINSRQGLCYGTRLFVKELRDDVILAIIAAGKHKGLKVFLPRITMSPADSLLTYLST
;
A
#
# COMPACT_ATOMS: atom_id res chain seq x y z
N MET A 1 3.83 25.34 4.89
CA MET A 1 2.83 25.11 5.98
C MET A 1 2.59 26.47 6.65
N ASN A 2 1.37 26.81 7.07
CA ASN A 2 1.03 28.13 7.63
C ASN A 2 1.52 28.30 9.10
N GLY A 3 2.81 28.07 9.37
CA GLY A 3 3.43 28.34 10.68
C GLY A 3 3.00 27.44 11.85
N ARG A 4 2.05 26.52 11.66
CA ARG A 4 1.56 25.59 12.71
C ARG A 4 2.44 24.35 12.81
N THR A 5 2.83 23.97 14.02
CA THR A 5 3.69 22.80 14.29
C THR A 5 2.86 21.50 14.34
N LEU A 6 3.51 20.34 14.20
CA LEU A 6 2.86 19.02 14.33
C LEU A 6 2.29 18.77 15.74
N GLU A 7 2.86 19.44 16.76
CA GLU A 7 2.41 19.40 18.16
C GLU A 7 1.00 19.95 18.32
N GLU A 8 0.67 21.04 17.61
CA GLU A 8 -0.66 21.67 17.63
C GLU A 8 -1.77 20.75 17.09
N PHE A 9 -1.41 19.66 16.40
CA PHE A 9 -2.36 18.69 15.87
C PHE A 9 -2.46 17.40 16.69
N HIS A 10 -1.78 17.31 17.85
CA HIS A 10 -1.66 16.10 18.67
C HIS A 10 -1.20 14.87 17.85
N LEU A 11 -0.42 15.09 16.80
CA LEU A 11 0.16 14.01 16.01
C LEU A 11 1.48 13.57 16.66
N PRO A 12 1.79 12.26 16.68
CA PRO A 12 3.07 11.81 17.20
C PRO A 12 4.20 12.50 16.45
N LEU A 13 5.06 13.20 17.19
CA LEU A 13 6.22 13.86 16.62
C LEU A 13 7.23 12.80 16.17
N PRO A 14 7.71 12.87 14.92
CA PRO A 14 8.81 12.04 14.48
C PRO A 14 10.07 12.44 15.27
N ASP A 15 10.86 11.47 15.72
CA ASP A 15 12.20 11.75 16.22
C ASP A 15 13.10 12.17 15.05
N PHE A 16 13.22 13.49 14.85
CA PHE A 16 13.99 14.06 13.76
C PHE A 16 15.48 13.76 13.87
N GLN A 17 16.01 13.59 15.09
CA GLN A 17 17.43 13.24 15.29
C GLN A 17 17.67 11.80 14.85
N MET A 18 16.81 10.86 15.27
CA MET A 18 16.87 9.48 14.82
C MET A 18 16.74 9.37 13.30
N ILE A 19 15.76 10.06 12.67
CA ILE A 19 15.59 10.03 11.21
C ILE A 19 16.81 10.60 10.49
N SER A 20 17.43 11.64 11.03
CA SER A 20 18.64 12.22 10.46
C SER A 20 19.80 11.24 10.51
N GLN A 21 19.94 10.51 11.63
CA GLN A 21 20.98 9.50 11.86
C GLN A 21 20.84 8.27 10.96
N LEU A 22 19.66 7.97 10.42
CA LEU A 22 19.45 6.85 9.48
C LEU A 22 20.35 6.91 8.23
N VAL A 23 20.85 8.09 7.88
CA VAL A 23 21.56 8.35 6.62
C VAL A 23 22.93 9.02 6.81
N VAL A 24 23.40 9.17 8.05
CA VAL A 24 24.72 9.78 8.33
C VAL A 24 25.82 8.76 8.05
N ASN A 25 26.68 9.04 7.05
CA ASN A 25 27.98 8.41 6.91
C ASN A 25 29.00 9.28 7.66
N GLU A 26 29.46 8.87 8.84
CA GLU A 26 30.61 9.51 9.47
C GLU A 26 31.79 8.54 9.55
N ASN A 27 32.91 8.98 8.97
CA ASN A 27 34.22 8.39 9.18
C ASN A 27 34.68 8.82 10.59
N GLY A 28 34.47 8.00 11.61
CA GLY A 28 34.93 8.31 12.97
C GLY A 28 34.58 7.22 13.99
N ASP A 29 35.61 6.70 14.65
CA ASP A 29 35.58 5.55 15.55
C ASP A 29 34.72 5.72 16.81
N SER A 30 33.88 4.72 17.07
CA SER A 30 33.53 4.19 18.40
C SER A 30 32.65 2.94 18.23
N GLU A 31 33.18 1.75 18.57
CA GLU A 31 32.57 0.44 18.28
C GLU A 31 31.20 0.23 18.94
N ILE A 32 30.93 0.87 20.08
CA ILE A 32 29.72 0.62 20.88
C ILE A 32 28.50 1.40 20.33
N THR A 33 28.71 2.57 19.73
CA THR A 33 27.66 3.33 19.01
C THR A 33 27.47 2.90 17.56
N MET A 34 28.44 2.19 16.98
CA MET A 34 28.39 1.67 15.62
C MET A 34 27.36 0.54 15.44
N VAL A 35 27.14 -0.29 16.45
CA VAL A 35 26.24 -1.46 16.35
C VAL A 35 24.77 -1.04 16.36
N GLU A 36 24.39 -0.03 17.17
CA GLU A 36 23.02 0.49 17.20
C GLU A 36 22.72 1.44 16.01
N LYS A 37 23.73 2.16 15.51
CA LYS A 37 23.62 3.07 14.36
C LYS A 37 23.73 2.37 13.00
N ARG A 38 24.51 1.28 12.87
CA ARG A 38 24.51 0.42 11.67
C ARG A 38 23.22 -0.38 11.51
N LEU A 39 22.58 -0.75 12.62
CA LEU A 39 21.34 -1.56 12.61
C LEU A 39 20.15 -0.86 11.93
N MET A 40 20.23 0.46 11.73
CA MET A 40 19.17 1.24 11.07
C MET A 40 19.57 1.82 9.70
N GLY A 41 20.86 2.06 9.45
CA GLY A 41 21.37 2.60 8.19
C GLY A 41 21.81 1.54 7.17
N GLU A 42 22.06 0.30 7.58
CA GLU A 42 22.33 -0.78 6.64
C GLU A 42 21.05 -1.58 6.44
N THR A 43 20.32 -1.22 5.38
CA THR A 43 19.35 -2.11 4.73
C THR A 43 18.28 -2.62 5.70
N MET A 44 17.32 -1.77 6.09
CA MET A 44 16.20 -2.18 6.93
C MET A 44 15.15 -2.95 6.11
N VAL A 45 14.83 -4.14 6.56
CA VAL A 45 13.65 -4.87 6.14
C VAL A 45 12.64 -4.78 7.27
N ALA A 46 11.46 -4.23 7.02
CA ALA A 46 10.30 -4.62 7.78
C ALA A 46 9.78 -5.95 7.20
N GLN A 47 10.47 -7.05 7.45
CA GLN A 47 10.07 -8.39 7.00
C GLN A 47 10.45 -9.46 8.00
N LEU A 48 9.64 -10.51 7.98
CA LEU A 48 9.21 -11.32 9.10
C LEU A 48 9.78 -12.73 9.05
N ASP A 49 10.59 -13.10 10.05
CA ASP A 49 10.77 -14.50 10.42
C ASP A 49 9.60 -15.02 11.27
N ASN A 50 9.40 -16.34 11.22
CA ASN A 50 8.24 -17.11 11.71
C ASN A 50 8.02 -17.09 13.24
N THR A 51 8.60 -16.14 13.97
CA THR A 51 8.41 -15.98 15.41
C THR A 51 8.06 -14.53 15.75
N SER A 52 6.90 -14.40 16.42
CA SER A 52 6.40 -13.27 17.23
C SER A 52 6.17 -11.90 16.55
N GLN A 53 4.88 -11.59 16.37
CA GLN A 53 4.19 -10.29 16.41
C GLN A 53 4.70 -9.13 15.53
N HIS A 54 3.87 -8.74 14.57
CA HIS A 54 4.19 -7.91 13.41
C HIS A 54 3.16 -6.80 13.21
N GLY A 55 3.55 -5.68 12.60
CA GLY A 55 2.69 -4.52 12.34
C GLY A 55 1.56 -4.83 11.36
N PRO A 56 0.33 -5.07 11.84
CA PRO A 56 -0.82 -5.40 11.00
C PRO A 56 -1.24 -4.22 10.13
N GLY A 57 -2.19 -4.44 9.23
CA GLY A 57 -2.92 -3.34 8.61
C GLY A 57 -3.37 -2.34 9.68
N GLY A 58 -2.96 -1.07 9.54
CA GLY A 58 -3.23 -0.05 10.56
C GLY A 58 -2.07 0.32 11.48
N SER A 59 -0.90 -0.28 11.34
CA SER A 59 0.33 0.06 12.09
C SER A 59 1.02 1.38 11.69
N GLY A 60 0.45 2.18 10.80
CA GLY A 60 1.04 3.47 10.41
C GLY A 60 2.22 3.41 9.40
N LYS A 61 2.53 2.25 8.81
CA LYS A 61 3.62 2.08 7.81
C LYS A 61 3.69 3.19 6.75
N THR A 62 2.58 3.48 6.08
CA THR A 62 2.52 4.51 5.03
C THR A 62 2.83 5.91 5.56
N PHE A 63 2.33 6.23 6.77
CA PHE A 63 2.65 7.50 7.43
C PHE A 63 4.16 7.57 7.74
N MET A 64 4.72 6.51 8.32
CA MET A 64 6.15 6.42 8.64
C MET A 64 7.05 6.64 7.40
N TYR A 65 6.79 5.95 6.28
CA TYR A 65 7.59 6.12 5.06
C TYR A 65 7.52 7.55 4.51
N ASN A 66 6.31 8.13 4.44
CA ASN A 66 6.14 9.51 3.98
C ASN A 66 6.76 10.53 4.95
N THR A 67 6.74 10.26 6.25
CA THR A 67 7.43 11.08 7.25
C THR A 67 8.94 11.06 7.04
N PHE A 68 9.56 9.89 6.81
CA PHE A 68 10.98 9.81 6.48
C PHE A 68 11.33 10.62 5.22
N GLY A 69 10.50 10.49 4.17
CA GLY A 69 10.65 11.31 2.96
C GLY A 69 10.63 12.80 3.24
N ASN A 70 9.55 13.28 3.84
CA ASN A 70 9.36 14.71 4.10
C ASN A 70 10.48 15.29 4.98
N VAL A 71 10.92 14.57 6.02
CA VAL A 71 11.99 15.03 6.91
C VAL A 71 13.32 15.13 6.19
N LEU A 72 13.71 14.08 5.44
CA LEU A 72 14.98 14.06 4.73
C LEU A 72 15.01 15.03 3.55
N GLU A 73 13.93 15.12 2.77
CA GLU A 73 13.80 16.10 1.70
C GLU A 73 13.82 17.53 2.25
N GLY A 74 13.21 17.78 3.41
CA GLY A 74 13.28 19.06 4.12
C GLY A 74 14.71 19.44 4.56
N GLN A 75 15.61 18.45 4.68
CA GLN A 75 17.04 18.63 4.93
C GLN A 75 17.86 18.73 3.64
N GLY A 76 17.22 18.78 2.47
CA GLY A 76 17.89 18.80 1.17
C GLY A 76 18.47 17.44 0.74
N LYS A 77 18.10 16.34 1.39
CA LYS A 77 18.54 14.99 1.03
C LYS A 77 17.57 14.35 0.04
N THR A 78 18.12 13.62 -0.94
CA THR A 78 17.32 12.91 -1.93
C THR A 78 16.80 11.58 -1.37
N VAL A 79 15.48 11.37 -1.46
CA VAL A 79 14.83 10.09 -1.10
C VAL A 79 14.15 9.50 -2.33
N ILE A 80 14.38 8.21 -2.59
CA ILE A 80 13.70 7.49 -3.68
C ILE A 80 12.64 6.58 -3.06
N MET A 81 11.37 6.85 -3.33
CA MET A 81 10.27 5.97 -2.92
C MET A 81 9.67 5.25 -4.12
N PHE A 82 9.44 3.95 -3.97
CA PHE A 82 8.83 3.15 -5.02
C PHE A 82 7.96 2.01 -4.49
N ALA A 83 7.14 1.43 -5.36
CA ALA A 83 6.32 0.27 -5.04
C ALA A 83 6.29 -0.75 -6.19
N SER A 84 5.65 -1.90 -5.96
CA SER A 84 5.41 -2.94 -6.97
C SER A 84 4.30 -2.56 -7.96
N THR A 85 3.24 -1.92 -7.48
CA THR A 85 2.08 -1.53 -8.29
C THR A 85 1.92 -0.01 -8.34
N ARG A 86 1.33 0.49 -9.43
CA ARG A 86 1.05 1.92 -9.60
C ARG A 86 0.10 2.44 -8.52
N ILE A 87 -0.87 1.63 -8.08
CA ILE A 87 -1.81 2.01 -7.01
C ILE A 87 -1.05 2.22 -5.69
N ALA A 88 -0.20 1.28 -5.31
CA ALA A 88 0.64 1.39 -4.12
C ALA A 88 1.60 2.60 -4.21
N ALA A 89 2.17 2.86 -5.38
CA ALA A 89 3.04 4.01 -5.61
C ALA A 89 2.34 5.35 -5.36
N THR A 90 1.04 5.48 -5.67
CA THR A 90 0.27 6.73 -5.43
C THR A 90 0.09 7.09 -3.95
N LEU A 91 0.39 6.16 -3.03
CA LEU A 91 0.32 6.38 -1.59
C LEU A 91 1.63 6.96 -1.01
N LEU A 92 2.70 6.95 -1.81
CA LEU A 92 4.01 7.47 -1.45
C LEU A 92 4.22 8.88 -2.01
N LEU A 93 4.98 9.70 -1.29
CA LEU A 93 5.46 10.99 -1.78
C LEU A 93 6.35 10.78 -3.00
N ASN A 94 6.01 11.41 -4.13
CA ASN A 94 6.69 11.24 -5.42
C ASN A 94 6.88 9.76 -5.83
N GLY A 95 5.99 8.88 -5.37
CA GLY A 95 6.12 7.45 -5.56
C GLY A 95 5.92 7.02 -7.01
N ALA A 96 6.77 6.10 -7.44
CA ALA A 96 6.64 5.44 -8.73
C ALA A 96 6.80 3.92 -8.59
N THR A 97 6.61 3.17 -9.67
CA THR A 97 6.82 1.72 -9.63
C THR A 97 8.31 1.37 -9.77
N TYR A 98 8.78 0.23 -9.26
CA TYR A 98 10.18 -0.17 -9.52
C TYR A 98 10.46 -0.31 -11.02
N HIS A 99 9.45 -0.66 -11.82
CA HIS A 99 9.54 -0.73 -13.28
C HIS A 99 9.97 0.61 -13.87
N SER A 100 9.30 1.70 -13.48
CA SER A 100 9.62 3.07 -13.92
C SER A 100 10.89 3.61 -13.27
N THR A 101 11.05 3.45 -11.95
CA THR A 101 12.15 4.04 -11.16
C THR A 101 13.49 3.40 -11.50
N PHE A 102 13.52 2.07 -11.61
CA PHE A 102 14.76 1.31 -11.84
C PHE A 102 14.88 0.74 -13.25
N LYS A 103 13.97 1.08 -14.17
CA LYS A 103 13.91 0.57 -15.55
C LYS A 103 14.04 -0.97 -15.62
N ILE A 104 13.40 -1.68 -14.69
CA ILE A 104 13.35 -3.14 -14.64
C ILE A 104 12.15 -3.57 -15.48
N TYR A 105 12.39 -4.08 -16.69
CA TYR A 105 11.35 -4.48 -17.64
C TYR A 105 11.74 -5.81 -18.31
N PRO A 106 10.80 -6.61 -18.85
CA PRO A 106 9.35 -6.37 -18.98
C PRO A 106 8.53 -6.79 -17.73
N SER A 107 7.20 -6.73 -17.81
CA SER A 107 6.29 -7.08 -16.71
C SER A 107 6.48 -8.50 -16.19
N ILE A 108 6.95 -9.43 -17.04
CA ILE A 108 7.37 -10.77 -16.62
C ILE A 108 8.86 -10.71 -16.32
N ILE A 109 9.19 -10.71 -15.03
CA ILE A 109 10.56 -10.64 -14.55
C ILE A 109 11.06 -12.05 -14.29
N THR A 110 12.23 -12.36 -14.82
CA THR A 110 12.91 -13.65 -14.72
C THR A 110 14.29 -13.49 -14.08
N ASP A 111 15.00 -14.59 -13.84
CA ASP A 111 16.36 -14.55 -13.29
C ASP A 111 17.40 -13.82 -14.14
N THR A 112 17.13 -13.67 -15.43
CA THR A 112 17.98 -12.96 -16.41
C THR A 112 17.61 -11.49 -16.57
N THR A 113 16.48 -11.06 -15.98
CA THR A 113 16.04 -9.67 -16.07
C THR A 113 17.00 -8.76 -15.32
N THR A 114 17.40 -7.69 -15.98
CA THR A 114 18.29 -6.66 -15.43
C THR A 114 17.69 -5.28 -15.67
N SER A 115 18.19 -4.28 -14.94
CA SER A 115 17.83 -2.89 -15.16
C SER A 115 18.46 -2.37 -16.47
N LYS A 116 17.70 -1.56 -17.21
CA LYS A 116 18.18 -0.82 -18.38
C LYS A 116 18.75 0.57 -18.06
N ILE A 117 19.04 0.87 -16.78
CA ILE A 117 19.65 2.15 -16.41
C ILE A 117 21.10 2.19 -16.92
N GLU A 118 21.38 3.23 -17.69
CA GLU A 118 22.73 3.58 -18.14
C GLU A 118 23.46 4.37 -17.06
N GLU A 119 24.77 4.16 -16.96
CA GLU A 119 25.60 4.70 -15.88
C GLU A 119 25.64 6.23 -15.84
N HIS A 120 25.57 6.87 -17.01
CA HIS A 120 25.60 8.34 -17.16
C HIS A 120 24.20 8.97 -17.23
N SER A 121 23.15 8.18 -17.07
CA SER A 121 21.78 8.69 -17.10
C SER A 121 21.46 9.56 -15.89
N TYR A 122 20.47 10.45 -16.04
CA TYR A 122 19.93 11.23 -14.93
C TYR A 122 19.44 10.35 -13.76
N ILE A 123 18.83 9.19 -14.06
CA ILE A 123 18.37 8.25 -13.03
C ILE A 123 19.54 7.68 -12.25
N ALA A 124 20.66 7.36 -12.91
CA ALA A 124 21.86 6.91 -12.22
C ALA A 124 22.44 8.00 -11.29
N LYS A 125 22.41 9.27 -11.72
CA LYS A 125 22.76 10.41 -10.86
C LYS A 125 21.87 10.48 -9.61
N LEU A 126 20.54 10.39 -9.78
CA LEU A 126 19.60 10.37 -8.65
C LEU A 126 19.88 9.21 -7.69
N ILE A 127 20.17 8.00 -8.19
CA ILE A 127 20.54 6.86 -7.35
C ILE A 127 21.81 7.14 -6.55
N ARG A 128 22.83 7.75 -7.17
CA ARG A 128 24.08 8.12 -6.48
C ARG A 128 23.86 9.16 -5.39
N GLU A 129 22.99 10.12 -5.62
CA GLU A 129 22.66 11.19 -4.66
C GLU A 129 21.67 10.74 -3.58
N ALA A 130 20.88 9.69 -3.83
CA ALA A 130 19.88 9.19 -2.90
C ALA A 130 20.51 8.80 -1.55
N SER A 131 20.04 9.43 -0.48
CA SER A 131 20.40 9.10 0.90
C SER A 131 19.58 7.92 1.42
N LEU A 132 18.35 7.75 0.92
CA LEU A 132 17.44 6.69 1.33
C LEU A 132 16.62 6.17 0.14
N ILE A 133 16.44 4.86 0.07
CA ILE A 133 15.62 4.19 -0.93
C ILE A 133 14.54 3.38 -0.21
N ILE A 134 13.25 3.65 -0.44
CA ILE A 134 12.13 2.97 0.25
C ILE A 134 11.26 2.22 -0.75
N CYS A 135 11.04 0.93 -0.50
CA CYS A 135 10.08 0.08 -1.21
C CYS A 135 8.82 -0.11 -0.37
N TYR A 136 7.68 0.35 -0.85
CA TYR A 136 6.36 0.09 -0.27
C TYR A 136 5.71 -1.16 -0.89
N GLU A 137 5.10 -1.99 -0.04
CA GLU A 137 4.52 -3.30 -0.39
C GLU A 137 5.54 -4.23 -1.09
N ALA A 138 6.74 -4.33 -0.52
CA ALA A 138 7.80 -5.22 -0.98
C ALA A 138 7.40 -6.71 -0.98
N THR A 139 6.39 -7.09 -0.20
CA THR A 139 5.80 -8.44 -0.21
C THR A 139 5.14 -8.80 -1.54
N MET A 140 4.72 -7.79 -2.31
CA MET A 140 4.21 -7.93 -3.67
C MET A 140 5.31 -7.82 -4.74
N MET A 141 6.58 -7.86 -4.36
CA MET A 141 7.71 -7.88 -5.30
C MET A 141 8.22 -9.31 -5.49
N THR A 142 8.62 -9.66 -6.72
CA THR A 142 9.25 -10.96 -6.99
C THR A 142 10.69 -10.99 -6.47
N ARG A 143 11.21 -12.18 -6.16
CA ARG A 143 12.66 -12.36 -5.87
C ARG A 143 13.54 -11.83 -7.01
N TYR A 144 13.06 -11.92 -8.25
CA TYR A 144 13.77 -11.51 -9.44
C TYR A 144 13.90 -10.00 -9.51
N ALA A 145 12.85 -9.26 -9.15
CA ALA A 145 12.88 -7.81 -9.05
C ALA A 145 13.84 -7.34 -7.95
N LEU A 146 13.84 -7.98 -6.77
CA LEU A 146 14.80 -7.65 -5.70
C LEU A 146 16.25 -7.90 -6.14
N LYS A 147 16.51 -9.01 -6.83
CA LYS A 147 17.82 -9.34 -7.40
C LYS A 147 18.24 -8.33 -8.47
N ALA A 148 17.34 -7.91 -9.35
CA ALA A 148 17.64 -6.88 -10.36
C ALA A 148 17.95 -5.53 -9.72
N LEU A 149 17.24 -5.16 -8.65
CA LEU A 149 17.49 -3.95 -7.84
C LEU A 149 18.87 -3.99 -7.18
N GLU A 150 19.23 -5.10 -6.53
CA GLU A 150 20.54 -5.28 -5.90
C GLU A 150 21.68 -5.08 -6.93
N LYS A 151 21.58 -5.75 -8.08
CA LYS A 151 22.59 -5.69 -9.14
C LYS A 151 22.76 -4.28 -9.69
N ILE A 152 21.66 -3.56 -9.96
CA ILE A 152 21.76 -2.22 -10.52
C ILE A 152 22.36 -1.23 -9.51
N LEU A 153 22.02 -1.35 -8.23
CA LEU A 153 22.58 -0.47 -7.21
C LEU A 153 24.08 -0.67 -7.07
N ARG A 154 24.58 -1.93 -7.04
CA ARG A 154 26.03 -2.20 -7.07
C ARG A 154 26.72 -1.61 -8.30
N LYS A 155 26.11 -1.80 -9.48
CA LYS A 155 26.64 -1.27 -10.76
C LYS A 155 26.75 0.25 -10.74
N ILE A 156 25.68 0.96 -10.40
CA ILE A 156 25.64 2.44 -10.43
C ILE A 156 26.56 3.06 -9.38
N MET A 157 26.65 2.43 -8.20
CA MET A 157 27.49 2.88 -7.11
C MET A 157 28.96 2.46 -7.24
N LYS A 158 29.29 1.58 -8.19
CA LYS A 158 30.62 0.94 -8.32
C LYS A 158 31.11 0.36 -7.00
N ASN A 159 30.20 -0.27 -6.26
CA ASN A 159 30.46 -0.80 -4.94
C ASN A 159 29.88 -2.21 -4.83
N ASN A 160 30.74 -3.18 -4.53
CA ASN A 160 30.38 -4.59 -4.44
C ASN A 160 29.75 -5.00 -3.10
N LEU A 161 29.66 -4.08 -2.14
CA LEU A 161 28.88 -4.30 -0.91
C LEU A 161 27.38 -4.40 -1.23
N PRO A 162 26.58 -5.07 -0.37
CA PRO A 162 25.13 -5.17 -0.56
C PRO A 162 24.49 -3.83 -0.94
N TYR A 163 23.64 -3.86 -1.98
CA TYR A 163 22.90 -2.69 -2.47
C TYR A 163 23.77 -1.46 -2.81
N GLY A 164 25.05 -1.65 -3.12
CA GLY A 164 25.97 -0.55 -3.42
C GLY A 164 26.21 0.40 -2.25
N LYS A 165 26.09 -0.09 -1.00
CA LYS A 165 26.17 0.70 0.25
C LYS A 165 25.07 1.77 0.36
N LYS A 166 23.93 1.58 -0.31
CA LYS A 166 22.74 2.43 -0.15
C LYS A 166 21.91 1.96 1.03
N VAL A 167 21.32 2.92 1.74
CA VAL A 167 20.29 2.64 2.76
C VAL A 167 19.01 2.28 2.02
N VAL A 168 18.59 1.01 2.11
CA VAL A 168 17.36 0.50 1.47
C VAL A 168 16.38 0.03 2.54
N VAL A 169 15.15 0.53 2.50
CA VAL A 169 14.05 0.13 3.38
C VAL A 169 13.03 -0.68 2.59
N LEU A 170 12.77 -1.93 2.97
CA LEU A 170 11.67 -2.72 2.40
C LEU A 170 10.50 -2.78 3.38
N GLY A 171 9.34 -2.31 2.95
CA GLY A 171 8.12 -2.27 3.73
C GLY A 171 7.04 -3.21 3.21
N GLY A 172 6.36 -3.95 4.09
CA GLY A 172 5.15 -4.68 3.72
C GLY A 172 4.56 -5.50 4.86
N ASP A 173 3.56 -6.33 4.55
CA ASP A 173 2.98 -7.31 5.48
C ASP A 173 2.85 -8.67 4.78
N PHE A 174 3.55 -9.70 5.29
CA PHE A 174 3.53 -11.02 4.66
C PHE A 174 2.27 -11.83 4.92
N ARG A 175 1.38 -11.34 5.79
CA ARG A 175 0.05 -11.94 5.99
C ARG A 175 -0.93 -11.51 4.90
N GLN A 176 -0.47 -10.75 3.91
CA GLN A 176 -1.21 -10.44 2.69
C GLN A 176 -1.19 -11.61 1.71
N CYS A 177 -2.01 -11.52 0.67
CA CYS A 177 -2.05 -12.52 -0.40
C CYS A 177 -0.69 -12.68 -1.08
N LEU A 178 -0.33 -13.93 -1.41
CA LEU A 178 0.85 -14.23 -2.21
C LEU A 178 0.74 -13.63 -3.62
N LEU A 179 1.89 -13.52 -4.27
CA LEU A 179 1.98 -13.12 -5.68
C LEU A 179 1.13 -14.02 -6.58
N VAL A 180 0.46 -13.40 -7.54
CA VAL A 180 -0.27 -14.11 -8.59
C VAL A 180 0.71 -14.49 -9.70
N VAL A 181 1.04 -15.78 -9.79
CA VAL A 181 1.80 -16.34 -10.92
C VAL A 181 0.83 -16.99 -11.89
N LYS A 182 0.70 -16.41 -13.10
CA LYS A 182 -0.20 -16.95 -14.14
C LYS A 182 0.15 -18.40 -14.44
N HIS A 183 -0.86 -19.28 -14.37
CA HIS A 183 -0.72 -20.73 -14.56
C HIS A 183 0.30 -21.41 -13.63
N GLY A 184 0.76 -20.73 -12.58
CA GLY A 184 1.75 -21.25 -11.64
C GLY A 184 1.10 -22.12 -10.57
N LYS A 185 1.68 -23.29 -10.33
CA LYS A 185 1.36 -24.10 -9.14
C LYS A 185 1.99 -23.48 -7.89
N ARG A 186 1.61 -23.98 -6.71
CA ARG A 186 2.13 -23.54 -5.40
C ARG A 186 3.66 -23.43 -5.36
N VAL A 187 4.37 -24.43 -5.89
CA VAL A 187 5.85 -24.44 -5.94
C VAL A 187 6.37 -23.20 -6.65
N LYS A 188 5.83 -22.89 -7.82
CA LYS A 188 6.28 -21.73 -8.61
C LYS A 188 5.96 -20.41 -7.92
N VAL A 189 4.79 -20.31 -7.27
CA VAL A 189 4.44 -19.13 -6.45
C VAL A 189 5.47 -18.95 -5.35
N VAL A 190 5.73 -20.00 -4.56
CA VAL A 190 6.71 -19.98 -3.48
C VAL A 190 8.07 -19.58 -4.02
N GLU A 191 8.61 -20.26 -5.03
CA GLU A 191 9.90 -19.90 -5.63
C GLU A 191 9.99 -18.42 -6.02
N THR A 192 8.91 -17.82 -6.52
CA THR A 192 8.88 -16.45 -7.03
C THR A 192 8.85 -15.38 -5.94
N ILE A 193 8.36 -15.69 -4.73
CA ILE A 193 8.20 -14.68 -3.67
C ILE A 193 9.56 -14.14 -3.18
N ILE A 194 9.54 -12.91 -2.70
CA ILE A 194 10.74 -12.21 -2.20
C ILE A 194 11.47 -12.96 -1.07
N LYS A 195 10.77 -13.75 -0.24
CA LYS A 195 11.40 -14.58 0.82
C LYS A 195 12.41 -15.59 0.28
N ASN A 196 12.28 -16.01 -0.98
CA ASN A 196 13.23 -16.91 -1.63
C ASN A 196 14.34 -16.17 -2.38
N CYS A 197 14.55 -14.88 -2.11
CA CYS A 197 15.66 -14.11 -2.63
C CYS A 197 16.85 -14.18 -1.65
N PRO A 198 18.04 -14.67 -2.07
CA PRO A 198 19.20 -14.73 -1.18
C PRO A 198 19.64 -13.36 -0.65
N PHE A 199 19.42 -12.29 -1.41
CA PHE A 199 19.80 -10.94 -0.99
C PHE A 199 18.95 -10.39 0.15
N LEU A 200 17.85 -11.08 0.50
CA LEU A 200 17.01 -10.67 1.62
C LEU A 200 17.71 -10.86 2.97
N SER A 201 18.68 -11.79 3.08
CA SER A 201 19.45 -12.00 4.32
C SER A 201 20.36 -10.83 4.69
N HIS A 202 20.62 -9.90 3.76
CA HIS A 202 21.41 -8.69 4.03
C HIS A 202 20.63 -7.62 4.77
N PHE A 203 19.33 -7.81 5.01
CA PHE A 203 18.54 -6.80 5.69
C PHE A 203 18.31 -7.12 7.16
N HIS A 204 18.27 -6.06 7.99
CA HIS A 204 17.87 -6.15 9.39
C HIS A 204 16.35 -6.08 9.54
N GLN A 205 15.80 -6.99 10.34
CA GLN A 205 14.35 -7.07 10.58
C GLN A 205 13.87 -6.06 11.62
N LEU A 206 12.86 -5.26 11.27
CA LEU A 206 12.15 -4.39 12.21
C LEU A 206 10.65 -4.66 12.24
N LYS A 207 10.06 -4.50 13.43
CA LYS A 207 8.65 -4.81 13.70
C LYS A 207 7.96 -3.58 14.27
N LEU A 208 6.82 -3.21 13.68
CA LEU A 208 5.91 -2.23 14.27
C LEU A 208 4.92 -2.97 15.17
N HIS A 209 4.89 -2.66 16.46
CA HIS A 209 4.06 -3.41 17.42
C HIS A 209 2.67 -2.81 17.61
N GLN A 210 2.55 -1.48 17.51
CA GLN A 210 1.29 -0.79 17.78
C GLN A 210 0.38 -0.77 16.55
N ASN A 211 -0.85 -1.23 16.71
CA ASN A 211 -1.92 -1.01 15.73
C ASN A 211 -2.65 0.29 16.05
N MET A 212 -2.59 1.26 15.13
CA MET A 212 -3.21 2.57 15.30
C MET A 212 -4.70 2.60 14.90
N ARG A 213 -5.24 1.48 14.39
CA ARG A 213 -6.65 1.36 13.94
C ARG A 213 -7.52 0.53 14.88
N THR A 214 -6.94 -0.24 15.80
CA THR A 214 -7.74 -1.04 16.74
C THR A 214 -8.41 -0.10 17.75
N VAL A 215 -9.74 -0.16 17.83
CA VAL A 215 -10.53 0.62 18.79
C VAL A 215 -10.57 -0.11 20.13
N ALA A 216 -10.68 0.64 21.23
CA ALA A 216 -10.89 0.08 22.57
C ALA A 216 -12.10 -0.87 22.56
N GLY A 217 -11.92 -2.10 23.07
CA GLY A 217 -12.94 -3.15 23.07
C GLY A 217 -12.86 -4.16 21.91
N SER A 218 -12.10 -3.88 20.84
CA SER A 218 -11.92 -4.80 19.70
C SER A 218 -10.69 -5.72 19.80
N GLN A 219 -10.03 -5.77 20.96
CA GLN A 219 -8.75 -6.48 21.13
C GLN A 219 -8.88 -7.98 20.86
N LYS A 220 -9.93 -8.64 21.37
CA LYS A 220 -10.16 -10.08 21.13
C LYS A 220 -10.25 -10.42 19.64
N HIS A 221 -10.95 -9.59 18.86
CA HIS A 221 -11.07 -9.78 17.42
C HIS A 221 -9.74 -9.50 16.70
N ALA A 222 -9.00 -8.46 17.12
CA ALA A 222 -7.67 -8.18 16.60
C ALA A 222 -6.70 -9.35 16.87
N ASP A 223 -6.68 -9.90 18.08
CA ASP A 223 -5.83 -11.03 18.46
C ASP A 223 -6.21 -12.29 17.69
N TRP A 224 -7.51 -12.54 17.48
CA TRP A 224 -7.98 -13.62 16.62
C TRP A 224 -7.48 -13.47 15.17
N LEU A 225 -7.59 -12.28 14.59
CA LEU A 225 -7.07 -12.00 13.24
C LEU A 225 -5.56 -12.19 13.13
N ILE A 226 -4.80 -11.83 14.17
CA ILE A 226 -3.35 -12.05 14.22
C ILE A 226 -3.04 -13.55 14.27
N THR A 227 -3.77 -14.30 15.10
CA THR A 227 -3.63 -15.76 15.25
C THR A 227 -3.97 -16.47 13.94
N LEU A 228 -5.05 -16.04 13.27
CA LEU A 228 -5.43 -16.50 11.93
C LEU A 228 -4.33 -16.20 10.90
N GLY A 229 -3.85 -14.96 10.84
CA GLY A 229 -2.82 -14.55 9.89
C GLY A 229 -1.48 -15.25 10.08
N ASN A 230 -1.18 -15.67 11.31
CA ASN A 230 0.03 -16.45 11.62
C ASN A 230 -0.15 -17.96 11.36
N GLY A 231 -1.38 -18.42 11.08
CA GLY A 231 -1.68 -19.84 10.91
C GLY A 231 -1.57 -20.65 12.21
N THR A 232 -1.72 -20.00 13.36
CA THR A 232 -1.58 -20.60 14.70
C THR A 232 -2.92 -20.84 15.40
N LEU A 233 -4.04 -20.76 14.67
CA LEU A 233 -5.35 -21.11 15.22
C LEU A 233 -5.35 -22.60 15.64
N PRO A 234 -6.10 -22.96 16.70
CA PRO A 234 -6.26 -24.34 17.11
C PRO A 234 -6.73 -25.20 15.93
N ARG A 235 -6.01 -26.29 15.67
CA ARG A 235 -6.40 -27.25 14.63
C ARG A 235 -7.57 -28.08 15.12
N ILE A 236 -8.50 -28.35 14.23
CA ILE A 236 -9.61 -29.27 14.47
C ILE A 236 -9.10 -30.67 14.09
N PRO A 237 -8.96 -31.62 15.04
CA PRO A 237 -8.29 -32.90 14.78
C PRO A 237 -8.93 -33.73 13.65
N SER A 238 -10.23 -33.55 13.40
CA SER A 238 -10.99 -34.26 12.38
C SER A 238 -10.91 -33.64 10.98
N LEU A 239 -10.28 -32.47 10.82
CA LEU A 239 -10.25 -31.72 9.57
C LEU A 239 -8.82 -31.55 9.04
N SER A 240 -8.73 -31.25 7.75
CA SER A 240 -7.46 -30.90 7.10
C SER A 240 -6.80 -29.71 7.82
N PRO A 241 -5.45 -29.69 7.94
CA PRO A 241 -4.72 -28.62 8.63
C PRO A 241 -4.85 -27.24 7.94
N TRP A 242 -5.43 -27.20 6.74
CA TRP A 242 -5.70 -25.97 5.98
C TRP A 242 -7.12 -25.43 6.21
N VAL A 243 -7.93 -26.13 7.00
CA VAL A 243 -9.30 -25.73 7.33
C VAL A 243 -9.29 -24.96 8.63
N ILE A 244 -10.03 -23.87 8.64
CA ILE A 244 -10.26 -23.03 9.81
C ILE A 244 -11.77 -23.02 10.10
N GLU A 245 -12.12 -22.96 11.38
CA GLU A 245 -13.49 -22.67 11.77
C GLU A 245 -13.67 -21.15 11.91
N ILE A 246 -14.70 -20.65 11.25
CA ILE A 246 -15.12 -19.26 11.37
C ILE A 246 -16.18 -19.21 12.48
N PRO A 247 -16.03 -18.32 13.48
CA PRO A 247 -17.02 -18.16 14.54
C PRO A 247 -18.44 -17.92 13.99
N GLN A 248 -19.44 -18.54 14.63
CA GLN A 248 -20.83 -18.53 14.17
C GLN A 248 -21.41 -17.12 14.11
N GLU A 249 -20.96 -16.21 14.98
CA GLU A 249 -21.35 -14.80 14.97
C GLU A 249 -20.96 -14.04 13.69
N PHE A 250 -20.07 -14.59 12.86
CA PHE A 250 -19.68 -14.00 11.58
C PHE A 250 -20.43 -14.61 10.38
N LEU A 251 -21.31 -15.59 10.62
CA LEU A 251 -21.98 -16.33 9.56
C LEU A 251 -23.42 -15.86 9.39
N ILE A 252 -23.86 -15.78 8.13
CA ILE A 252 -25.26 -15.65 7.75
C ILE A 252 -25.77 -17.04 7.40
N LEU A 253 -26.54 -17.63 8.32
CA LEU A 253 -26.88 -19.06 8.29
C LEU A 253 -27.73 -19.48 7.09
N ASP A 254 -28.56 -18.58 6.55
CA ASP A 254 -29.43 -18.89 5.40
C ASP A 254 -28.70 -18.85 4.05
N GLN A 255 -27.45 -18.37 4.02
CA GLN A 255 -26.59 -18.24 2.84
C GLN A 255 -27.21 -17.45 1.68
N LYS A 256 -28.16 -16.55 1.96
CA LYS A 256 -28.82 -15.72 0.94
C LYS A 256 -28.12 -14.38 0.77
N LEU A 257 -27.94 -13.97 -0.48
CA LEU A 257 -27.34 -12.67 -0.82
C LEU A 257 -28.19 -11.51 -0.29
N GLU A 258 -29.51 -11.62 -0.37
CA GLU A 258 -30.46 -10.63 0.16
C GLU A 258 -30.28 -10.44 1.67
N SER A 259 -30.07 -11.53 2.42
CA SER A 259 -29.84 -11.49 3.87
C SER A 259 -28.52 -10.80 4.20
N LEU A 260 -27.45 -11.05 3.44
CA LEU A 260 -26.20 -10.29 3.53
C LEU A 260 -26.39 -8.80 3.25
N ILE A 261 -27.12 -8.47 2.19
CA ILE A 261 -27.36 -7.09 1.81
C ILE A 261 -28.15 -6.36 2.90
N ARG A 262 -29.20 -6.99 3.44
CA ARG A 262 -29.98 -6.44 4.56
C ARG A 262 -29.15 -6.29 5.83
N TYR A 263 -28.31 -7.27 6.14
CA TYR A 263 -27.41 -7.19 7.29
C TYR A 263 -26.44 -6.00 7.19
N VAL A 264 -25.90 -5.74 5.98
CA VAL A 264 -24.91 -4.67 5.76
C VAL A 264 -25.54 -3.28 5.62
N PHE A 265 -26.65 -3.18 4.89
CA PHE A 265 -27.25 -1.91 4.46
C PHE A 265 -28.64 -1.61 5.07
N GLY A 266 -29.24 -2.53 5.81
CA GLY A 266 -30.60 -2.39 6.37
C GLY A 266 -31.73 -2.62 5.35
N ASP A 267 -32.97 -2.54 5.84
CA ASP A 267 -34.22 -2.61 5.04
C ASP A 267 -35.28 -1.65 5.65
N PRO A 268 -35.81 -0.64 4.92
CA PRO A 268 -35.40 -0.23 3.57
C PRO A 268 -33.94 0.21 3.56
N TYR A 269 -33.28 0.08 2.41
CA TYR A 269 -31.86 0.43 2.23
C TYR A 269 -31.54 1.76 2.90
N VAL A 270 -30.81 1.71 4.01
CA VAL A 270 -30.39 2.91 4.71
C VAL A 270 -29.28 3.50 3.88
N VAL A 271 -29.63 4.55 3.13
CA VAL A 271 -28.76 5.35 2.26
C VAL A 271 -27.54 5.91 3.03
N GLU A 272 -27.51 5.80 4.36
CA GLU A 272 -26.45 6.26 5.25
C GLU A 272 -25.52 5.17 5.81
N SER A 273 -25.73 3.88 5.49
CA SER A 273 -24.83 2.83 5.97
C SER A 273 -23.48 2.89 5.25
N ILE A 274 -22.41 3.18 5.98
CA ILE A 274 -21.06 3.21 5.40
C ILE A 274 -20.45 1.84 5.17
N ASN A 275 -21.15 0.75 5.51
CA ASN A 275 -20.59 -0.60 5.44
C ASN A 275 -20.33 -1.03 3.98
N ALA A 276 -19.51 -2.07 3.81
CA ALA A 276 -19.13 -2.55 2.49
C ALA A 276 -19.15 -4.08 2.45
N ILE A 277 -19.56 -4.63 1.31
CA ILE A 277 -19.44 -6.06 1.00
C ILE A 277 -18.12 -6.25 0.26
N ILE A 278 -17.31 -7.19 0.73
CA ILE A 278 -16.05 -7.58 0.08
C ILE A 278 -16.28 -8.92 -0.62
N CYS A 279 -15.90 -9.03 -1.89
CA CYS A 279 -15.99 -10.29 -2.65
C CYS A 279 -14.61 -10.77 -3.11
N PRO A 280 -14.41 -12.09 -3.25
CA PRO A 280 -13.16 -12.64 -3.78
C PRO A 280 -12.88 -12.26 -5.25
N LYS A 281 -13.93 -12.00 -6.04
CA LYS A 281 -13.81 -11.68 -7.47
C LYS A 281 -14.47 -10.35 -7.81
N ASN A 282 -13.83 -9.58 -8.69
CA ASN A 282 -14.35 -8.31 -9.18
C ASN A 282 -15.72 -8.43 -9.87
N ARG A 283 -16.00 -9.57 -10.54
CA ARG A 283 -17.31 -9.81 -11.17
C ARG A 283 -18.44 -9.83 -10.14
N ASP A 284 -18.20 -10.43 -8.97
CA ASP A 284 -19.20 -10.60 -7.95
C ASP A 284 -19.45 -9.24 -7.26
N CYS A 285 -18.37 -8.46 -7.01
CA CYS A 285 -18.48 -7.05 -6.61
C CYS A 285 -19.32 -6.24 -7.60
N LEU A 286 -19.08 -6.38 -8.91
CA LEU A 286 -19.81 -5.65 -9.94
C LEU A 286 -21.29 -6.02 -9.95
N ASN A 287 -21.61 -7.31 -9.83
CA ASN A 287 -22.99 -7.79 -9.78
C ASN A 287 -23.74 -7.23 -8.56
N ILE A 288 -23.11 -7.27 -7.37
CA ILE A 288 -23.70 -6.73 -6.15
C ILE A 288 -23.85 -5.21 -6.22
N ASN A 289 -22.85 -4.49 -6.72
CA ASN A 289 -22.92 -3.04 -6.91
C ASN A 289 -24.07 -2.66 -7.87
N ASN A 290 -24.24 -3.42 -8.96
CA ASN A 290 -25.34 -3.22 -9.92
C ASN A 290 -26.71 -3.52 -9.29
N LEU A 291 -26.80 -4.54 -8.44
CA LEU A 291 -28.04 -4.86 -7.73
C LEU A 291 -28.39 -3.74 -6.73
N ILE A 292 -27.42 -3.22 -5.99
CA ILE A 292 -27.64 -2.15 -5.01
C ILE A 292 -28.01 -0.84 -5.71
N ILE A 293 -27.27 -0.43 -6.75
CA ILE A 293 -27.56 0.83 -7.47
C ILE A 293 -28.94 0.79 -8.14
N ASN A 294 -29.41 -0.37 -8.60
CA ASN A 294 -30.74 -0.49 -9.18
C ASN A 294 -31.87 -0.30 -8.14
N LYS A 295 -31.60 -0.55 -6.87
CA LYS A 295 -32.56 -0.37 -5.77
C LYS A 295 -32.60 1.06 -5.20
N VAL A 296 -31.62 1.89 -5.54
CA VAL A 296 -31.63 3.33 -5.21
C VAL A 296 -32.68 4.04 -6.08
N PRO A 297 -33.66 4.77 -5.52
CA PRO A 297 -34.81 5.28 -6.28
C PRO A 297 -34.47 6.37 -7.29
N GLU A 298 -33.36 7.08 -7.12
CA GLU A 298 -32.98 8.22 -7.97
C GLU A 298 -32.53 7.82 -9.39
N ASN A 299 -32.54 8.81 -10.29
CA ASN A 299 -32.15 8.63 -11.69
C ASN A 299 -30.65 8.30 -11.82
N LEU A 300 -30.37 7.30 -12.67
CA LEU A 300 -29.01 6.87 -12.99
C LEU A 300 -28.33 7.88 -13.93
N LYS A 301 -27.17 8.38 -13.53
CA LYS A 301 -26.27 9.13 -14.43
C LYS A 301 -25.06 8.27 -14.79
N THR A 302 -24.69 8.29 -16.06
CA THR A 302 -23.54 7.56 -16.59
C THR A 302 -22.48 8.53 -17.08
N TYR A 303 -21.30 8.47 -16.49
CA TYR A 303 -20.12 9.18 -16.96
C TYR A 303 -19.29 8.25 -17.85
N LYS A 304 -19.13 8.61 -19.12
CA LYS A 304 -18.37 7.82 -20.10
C LYS A 304 -16.90 8.23 -20.14
N ARG A 305 -16.03 7.25 -20.37
CA ARG A 305 -14.58 7.46 -20.59
C ARG A 305 -14.06 6.51 -21.67
N ILE A 306 -13.08 6.97 -22.46
CA ILE A 306 -12.50 6.22 -23.59
C ILE A 306 -11.25 5.42 -23.14
N PRO A 307 -11.09 4.13 -23.51
CA PRO A 307 -12.13 3.16 -23.87
C PRO A 307 -12.45 2.16 -22.72
N GLN A 308 -13.72 1.73 -22.72
CA GLN A 308 -14.40 0.65 -21.95
C GLN A 308 -14.84 0.85 -20.49
N HIS A 309 -14.57 1.98 -19.83
CA HIS A 309 -15.02 2.16 -18.43
C HIS A 309 -16.11 3.23 -18.31
N GLU A 310 -17.33 2.78 -17.95
CA GLU A 310 -18.47 3.61 -17.57
C GLU A 310 -18.56 3.71 -16.05
N LEU A 311 -18.70 4.93 -15.53
CA LEU A 311 -19.03 5.16 -14.13
C LEU A 311 -20.53 5.48 -14.02
N LYS A 312 -21.27 4.53 -13.44
CA LYS A 312 -22.73 4.63 -13.21
C LYS A 312 -22.97 5.03 -11.76
N LEU A 313 -23.66 6.16 -11.54
CA LEU A 313 -23.93 6.71 -10.21
C LEU A 313 -25.37 7.20 -10.09
N LYS A 314 -25.91 7.13 -8.88
CA LYS A 314 -27.19 7.75 -8.49
C LYS A 314 -26.97 8.68 -7.31
N ILE A 315 -27.83 9.69 -7.16
CA ILE A 315 -27.90 10.47 -5.92
C ILE A 315 -28.22 9.50 -4.77
N GLY A 316 -27.61 9.71 -3.61
CA GLY A 316 -27.70 8.79 -2.47
C GLY A 316 -26.70 7.63 -2.49
N ALA A 317 -26.12 7.27 -3.65
CA ALA A 317 -25.16 6.17 -3.71
C ALA A 317 -23.87 6.46 -2.94
N ILE A 318 -23.24 5.40 -2.42
CA ILE A 318 -21.91 5.47 -1.80
C ILE A 318 -20.85 5.22 -2.85
N MET A 319 -19.83 6.08 -2.87
CA MET A 319 -18.62 5.87 -3.66
C MET A 319 -17.39 5.87 -2.75
N ILE A 320 -16.32 5.25 -3.23
CA ILE A 320 -15.02 5.23 -2.57
C ILE A 320 -13.99 5.91 -3.46
N LEU A 321 -13.18 6.79 -2.88
CA LEU A 321 -12.08 7.41 -3.60
C LEU A 321 -10.96 6.38 -3.85
N LEU A 322 -10.54 6.29 -5.11
CA LEU A 322 -9.42 5.44 -5.54
C LEU A 322 -8.12 6.25 -5.74
N LYS A 323 -8.08 7.49 -5.26
CA LYS A 323 -6.90 8.37 -5.34
C LYS A 323 -6.95 9.43 -4.24
N ASN A 324 -5.77 9.85 -3.79
CA ASN A 324 -5.62 11.07 -3.00
C ASN A 324 -5.90 12.31 -3.87
N ILE A 325 -6.87 13.13 -3.47
CA ILE A 325 -7.20 14.41 -4.10
C ILE A 325 -6.73 15.55 -3.19
N ASN A 326 -7.18 15.52 -1.94
CA ASN A 326 -6.82 16.49 -0.92
C ASN A 326 -6.87 15.83 0.47
N SER A 327 -5.75 15.29 0.91
CA SER A 327 -5.64 14.60 2.20
C SER A 327 -5.98 15.51 3.39
N ARG A 328 -5.69 16.81 3.30
CA ARG A 328 -5.98 17.79 4.37
C ARG A 328 -7.48 18.01 4.58
N GLN A 329 -8.28 17.82 3.53
CA GLN A 329 -9.75 17.91 3.59
C GLN A 329 -10.41 16.53 3.73
N GLY A 330 -9.62 15.47 3.98
CA GLY A 330 -10.13 14.10 4.11
C GLY A 330 -10.45 13.40 2.79
N LEU A 331 -10.05 13.95 1.65
CA LEU A 331 -10.21 13.33 0.32
C LEU A 331 -8.98 12.50 -0.04
N CYS A 332 -8.84 11.36 0.62
CA CYS A 332 -7.76 10.41 0.42
C CYS A 332 -8.27 9.07 -0.12
N TYR A 333 -7.34 8.19 -0.49
CA TYR A 333 -7.64 6.84 -0.92
C TYR A 333 -8.44 6.10 0.16
N GLY A 334 -9.57 5.51 -0.24
CA GLY A 334 -10.48 4.81 0.67
C GLY A 334 -11.54 5.69 1.34
N THR A 335 -11.50 7.03 1.17
CA THR A 335 -12.58 7.90 1.67
C THR A 335 -13.90 7.51 1.03
N ARG A 336 -14.88 7.20 1.87
CA ARG A 336 -16.27 6.91 1.46
C ARG A 336 -17.07 8.20 1.41
N LEU A 337 -17.86 8.35 0.36
CA LEU A 337 -18.59 9.56 0.05
C LEU A 337 -20.03 9.23 -0.34
N PHE A 338 -20.99 9.98 0.17
CA PHE A 338 -22.38 9.94 -0.30
C PHE A 338 -22.55 10.92 -1.45
N VAL A 339 -23.05 10.44 -2.59
CA VAL A 339 -23.39 11.30 -3.73
C VAL A 339 -24.59 12.17 -3.35
N LYS A 340 -24.45 13.50 -3.49
CA LYS A 340 -25.53 14.47 -3.25
C LYS A 340 -26.04 15.10 -4.53
N GLU A 341 -25.15 15.41 -5.48
CA GLU A 341 -25.55 16.00 -6.75
C GLU A 341 -24.63 15.50 -7.87
N LEU A 342 -25.20 15.32 -9.06
CA LEU A 342 -24.51 14.78 -10.24
C LEU A 342 -24.61 15.78 -11.40
N ARG A 343 -23.57 16.63 -11.56
CA ARG A 343 -23.43 17.56 -12.71
C ARG A 343 -22.59 16.92 -13.80
N ASP A 344 -22.38 17.59 -14.93
CA ASP A 344 -21.70 16.95 -16.08
C ASP A 344 -20.19 16.76 -15.82
N ASP A 345 -19.55 17.73 -15.17
CA ASP A 345 -18.10 17.71 -14.91
C ASP A 345 -17.73 17.65 -13.42
N VAL A 346 -18.73 17.69 -12.52
CA VAL A 346 -18.51 17.74 -11.07
C VAL A 346 -19.53 16.87 -10.36
N ILE A 347 -19.04 16.09 -9.38
CA ILE A 347 -19.88 15.36 -8.44
C ILE A 347 -19.82 16.08 -7.09
N LEU A 348 -20.97 16.51 -6.57
CA LEU A 348 -21.08 16.99 -5.19
C LEU A 348 -21.33 15.79 -4.29
N ALA A 349 -20.51 15.66 -3.25
CA ALA A 349 -20.61 14.56 -2.31
C ALA A 349 -20.41 15.01 -0.87
N ILE A 350 -20.77 14.14 0.08
CA ILE A 350 -20.53 14.34 1.52
C ILE A 350 -19.63 13.23 2.02
N ILE A 351 -18.61 13.59 2.81
CA ILE A 351 -17.75 12.62 3.49
C ILE A 351 -18.55 11.80 4.49
N ALA A 352 -18.53 10.48 4.30
CA ALA A 352 -19.40 9.55 5.00
C ALA A 352 -18.86 9.16 6.40
N ALA A 353 -17.54 9.19 6.59
CA ALA A 353 -16.88 8.69 7.79
C ALA A 353 -15.58 9.44 8.13
N GLY A 354 -15.11 9.27 9.36
CA GLY A 354 -13.85 9.85 9.85
C GLY A 354 -13.95 11.30 10.32
N LYS A 355 -12.81 11.93 10.58
CA LYS A 355 -12.70 13.29 11.15
C LYS A 355 -13.45 14.37 10.36
N HIS A 356 -13.60 14.19 9.05
CA HIS A 356 -14.25 15.14 8.15
C HIS A 356 -15.69 14.74 7.78
N LYS A 357 -16.31 13.81 8.52
CA LYS A 357 -17.69 13.37 8.27
C LYS A 357 -18.65 14.57 8.19
N GLY A 358 -19.55 14.55 7.22
CA GLY A 358 -20.53 15.61 6.99
C GLY A 358 -20.03 16.77 6.10
N LEU A 359 -18.73 16.86 5.83
CA LEU A 359 -18.18 17.89 4.96
C LEU A 359 -18.65 17.68 3.51
N LYS A 360 -19.22 18.74 2.91
CA LYS A 360 -19.55 18.80 1.49
C LYS A 360 -18.29 19.06 0.67
N VAL A 361 -18.13 18.28 -0.40
CA VAL A 361 -16.93 18.30 -1.25
C VAL A 361 -17.33 18.21 -2.72
N PHE A 362 -16.58 18.92 -3.57
CA PHE A 362 -16.73 18.87 -5.01
C PHE A 362 -15.63 18.00 -5.60
N LEU A 363 -16.02 16.99 -6.37
CA LEU A 363 -15.12 16.10 -7.08
C LEU A 363 -15.17 16.46 -8.56
N PRO A 364 -14.22 17.25 -9.07
CA PRO A 364 -14.14 17.52 -10.49
C PRO A 364 -13.70 16.26 -11.23
N ARG A 365 -14.03 16.19 -12.52
CA ARG A 365 -13.48 15.18 -13.42
C ARG A 365 -11.95 15.27 -13.43
N ILE A 366 -11.28 14.27 -12.89
CA ILE A 366 -9.82 14.22 -12.91
C ILE A 366 -9.37 13.66 -14.26
N THR A 367 -8.79 14.52 -15.09
CA THR A 367 -8.03 14.08 -16.26
C THR A 367 -6.83 13.27 -15.75
N MET A 368 -6.80 11.98 -16.07
CA MET A 368 -5.58 11.21 -15.86
C MET A 368 -4.61 11.60 -16.96
N SER A 369 -3.70 12.53 -16.68
CA SER A 369 -2.45 12.54 -17.41
C SER A 369 -1.75 11.20 -17.14
N PRO A 370 -1.26 10.48 -18.16
CA PRO A 370 -0.11 9.63 -17.94
C PRO A 370 0.93 10.54 -17.29
N ALA A 371 1.46 10.18 -16.13
CA ALA A 371 2.71 10.77 -15.67
C ALA A 371 3.81 10.21 -16.58
N ASP A 372 3.80 10.65 -17.84
CA ASP A 372 4.77 10.43 -18.91
C ASP A 372 4.68 11.67 -19.80
N SER A 373 5.06 12.83 -19.25
CA SER A 373 5.41 13.99 -20.06
C SER A 373 6.88 13.96 -20.50
N LEU A 374 7.52 12.79 -20.42
CA LEU A 374 8.75 12.47 -21.15
C LEU A 374 8.72 10.96 -21.49
N LEU A 375 8.52 10.68 -22.79
CA LEU A 375 8.48 9.38 -23.47
C LEU A 375 7.08 8.87 -23.86
N THR A 376 6.46 9.62 -24.76
CA THR A 376 5.60 9.08 -25.82
C THR A 376 6.35 7.94 -26.52
N TYR A 377 5.93 6.70 -26.30
CA TYR A 377 6.06 5.66 -27.33
C TYR A 377 4.65 5.21 -27.71
N LEU A 378 4.25 5.68 -28.89
CA LEU A 378 3.22 5.06 -29.71
C LEU A 378 3.73 3.67 -30.12
N SER A 379 2.88 2.66 -30.02
CA SER A 379 2.87 1.60 -31.03
C SER A 379 1.41 1.26 -31.32
N THR A 380 1.11 1.34 -32.62
CA THR A 380 -0.10 0.98 -33.36
C THR A 380 -0.85 -0.25 -32.86
#